data_AF-A0A6N6TAX8-F1
#
_entry.id   AF-A0A6N6TAX8-F1
#
_cell.length_a   1.000
_cell.length_b   1.000
_cell.length_c   1.000
_cell.angle_alpha   90.00
_cell.angle_beta   90.00
_cell.angle_gamma   90.00
#
_symmetry.space_group_name_H-M   'P 1'
#
loop_
_entity.id
_entity.type
_entity.pdbx_description
1 polymer ?
#
loop_
_entity_poly.entity_id
_entity_poly.type
_entity_poly.pdbx_seq_one_letter_code
_entity_poly.pdbx_strand_id
1 'polypeptide(L)' 'MCGMSWAQVEFHDLALGDARRTQRLIRLVDDRSAQPTGSIPRACGGWPETKAAYRLLDNPAVEWREILDVHTP' A
#
# COMPACT_ATOMS: atom_id res chain seq x y z
N MET A 1 -14.91 -0.66 18.54
CA MET A 1 -15.08 0.11 17.29
C MET A 1 -13.97 -0.32 16.35
N CYS A 2 -14.27 -1.04 15.27
CA CYS A 2 -13.26 -1.31 14.25
C CYS A 2 -13.23 -0.07 13.36
N GLY A 3 -12.39 0.90 13.71
CA GLY A 3 -12.17 2.10 12.89
C GLY A 3 -11.28 1.75 11.70
N MET A 4 -11.38 2.54 10.63
CA MET A 4 -10.42 2.47 9.52
C MET A 4 -8.99 2.67 10.02
N SER A 5 -8.02 1.93 9.46
CA SER A 5 -6.60 2.15 9.72
C SER A 5 -6.16 3.52 9.23
N TRP A 6 -5.02 4.01 9.71
CA TRP A 6 -4.46 5.26 9.23
C TRP A 6 -4.24 5.22 7.70
N ALA A 7 -3.71 4.11 7.15
CA ALA A 7 -3.52 3.98 5.71
C ALA A 7 -4.86 3.97 4.95
N GLN A 8 -5.91 3.36 5.51
CA GLN A 8 -7.23 3.40 4.89
C GLN A 8 -7.81 4.82 4.81
N VAL A 9 -7.58 5.64 5.84
CA VAL A 9 -8.00 7.05 5.84
C VAL A 9 -7.17 7.85 4.83
N GLU A 10 -5.85 7.66 4.84
CA GLU A 10 -4.92 8.40 4.00
C GLU A 10 -5.20 8.17 2.49
N PHE A 11 -5.51 6.94 2.11
CA PHE A 11 -5.73 6.54 0.71
C PHE A 11 -7.21 6.32 0.36
N HIS A 12 -8.16 6.87 1.12
CA HIS A 12 -9.59 6.55 0.98
C HIS A 12 -10.15 6.85 -0.43
N ASP A 13 -9.67 7.91 -1.08
CA ASP A 13 -10.09 8.35 -2.41
C ASP A 13 -9.18 7.86 -3.55
N LEU A 14 -8.13 7.08 -3.25
CA LEU A 14 -7.18 6.63 -4.26
C LEU A 14 -7.72 5.48 -5.11
N ALA A 15 -7.75 5.67 -6.44
CA ALA A 15 -8.13 4.63 -7.39
C ALA A 15 -6.99 4.30 -8.36
N LEU A 16 -6.36 3.13 -8.21
CA LEU A 16 -5.27 2.65 -9.08
C LEU A 16 -5.77 1.79 -10.27
N GLY A 17 -6.94 2.14 -10.81
CA GLY A 17 -7.60 1.43 -11.92
C GLY A 17 -8.13 0.01 -11.64
N ASP A 18 -7.73 -0.62 -10.53
CA ASP A 18 -8.27 -1.89 -10.02
C ASP A 18 -8.29 -1.81 -8.48
N ALA A 19 -9.46 -2.04 -7.87
CA ALA A 19 -9.64 -1.97 -6.43
C ALA A 19 -8.67 -2.86 -5.64
N ARG A 20 -8.24 -3.99 -6.22
CA ARG A 20 -7.27 -4.90 -5.59
C ARG A 20 -5.88 -4.27 -5.47
N ARG A 21 -5.52 -3.32 -6.35
CA ARG A 21 -4.25 -2.58 -6.27
C ARG A 21 -4.29 -1.58 -5.13
N THR A 22 -5.36 -0.79 -5.02
CA THR A 22 -5.58 0.14 -3.89
C THR A 22 -5.57 -0.62 -2.56
N GLN A 23 -6.32 -1.72 -2.44
CA GLN A 23 -6.35 -2.55 -1.22
C GLN A 23 -4.95 -3.08 -0.86
N ARG A 24 -4.15 -3.45 -1.85
CA ARG A 24 -2.79 -3.94 -1.63
C ARG A 24 -1.83 -2.84 -1.23
N LEU A 25 -1.98 -1.63 -1.79
CA LEU A 25 -1.21 -0.47 -1.37
C LEU A 25 -1.50 -0.15 0.10
N ILE A 26 -2.78 -0.05 0.48
CA ILE A 26 -3.19 0.21 1.86
C ILE A 26 -2.57 -0.82 2.80
N ARG A 27 -2.64 -2.11 2.47
CA ARG A 27 -2.02 -3.16 3.28
C ARG A 27 -0.50 -3.00 3.39
N LEU A 28 0.18 -2.72 2.27
CA LEU A 28 1.63 -2.48 2.26
C LEU A 28 2.00 -1.29 3.15
N VAL A 29 1.21 -0.21 3.11
CA VAL A 29 1.45 0.98 3.94
C VAL A 29 1.21 0.67 5.41
N ASP A 30 0.12 -0.03 5.76
CA ASP A 30 -0.12 -0.45 7.16
C ASP A 30 1.04 -1.29 7.70
N ASP A 31 1.48 -2.30 6.93
CA ASP A 31 2.60 -3.18 7.31
C ASP A 31 3.91 -2.38 7.48
N ARG A 32 4.18 -1.43 6.58
CA ARG A 32 5.36 -0.57 6.65
C ARG A 32 5.30 0.47 7.77
N SER A 33 4.14 1.05 8.05
CA SER A 33 3.97 2.03 9.12
C SER A 33 4.14 1.38 10.49
N ALA A 34 3.80 0.10 10.64
CA ALA A 34 4.09 -0.68 11.85
C ALA A 34 5.58 -1.02 12.01
N GLN A 35 6.34 -1.10 10.91
CA GLN A 35 7.77 -1.46 10.90
C GLN A 35 8.58 -0.57 9.92
N PRO A 36 8.71 0.74 10.18
CA PRO A 36 9.22 1.70 9.19
C PRO A 36 10.67 1.44 8.77
N THR A 37 11.49 0.94 9.71
CA THR A 37 12.90 0.58 9.47
C THR A 37 13.10 -0.85 8.94
N GLY A 38 12.01 -1.62 8.82
CA GLY A 38 12.02 -2.95 8.25
C GLY A 38 12.18 -2.93 6.73
N SER A 39 12.87 -3.94 6.19
CA SER A 39 12.79 -4.24 4.76
C SER A 39 11.37 -4.69 4.39
N ILE A 40 11.00 -4.62 3.11
CA ILE A 40 9.67 -5.09 2.64
C ILE A 40 9.39 -6.54 3.08
N PRO A 41 10.33 -7.52 2.94
CA PRO A 41 10.10 -8.87 3.41
C PRO A 41 9.88 -8.99 4.93
N ARG A 42 10.53 -8.12 5.71
CA ARG A 42 10.39 -8.11 7.17
C ARG A 42 9.07 -7.47 7.60
N ALA A 43 8.63 -6.42 6.91
CA ALA A 43 7.41 -5.68 7.24
C ALA A 43 6.13 -6.46 6.87
N CYS A 44 6.10 -7.10 5.69
CA CYS A 44 4.88 -7.67 5.11
C CYS A 44 4.47 -9.04 5.69
N GLY A 45 5.14 -9.53 6.75
CA GLY A 45 4.78 -10.77 7.45
C GLY A 45 5.30 -12.06 6.81
N GLY A 46 4.91 -12.38 5.57
CA GLY A 46 5.17 -13.68 4.94
C GLY A 46 5.54 -13.63 3.45
N TRP A 47 5.87 -14.79 2.87
CA TRP A 47 6.28 -14.90 1.47
C TRP A 47 5.21 -14.49 0.46
N PRO A 48 3.93 -14.89 0.61
CA PRO A 48 2.85 -14.42 -0.28
C PRO A 48 2.70 -12.89 -0.26
N GLU A 49 2.73 -12.28 0.91
CA GLU A 49 2.56 -10.85 1.12
C GLU A 49 3.76 -10.07 0.60
N THR A 50 4.98 -10.57 0.85
CA THR A 50 6.21 -10.00 0.30
C THR A 50 6.18 -9.99 -1.23
N LYS A 51 5.81 -11.11 -1.86
CA LYS A 51 5.64 -11.15 -3.32
C LYS A 51 4.53 -10.22 -3.79
N ALA A 52 3.46 -10.11 -3.02
CA ALA A 52 2.36 -9.21 -3.35
C ALA A 52 2.82 -7.76 -3.38
N ALA A 53 3.59 -7.33 -2.38
CA ALA A 53 4.19 -6.01 -2.30
C ALA A 53 5.11 -5.73 -3.50
N TYR A 54 6.06 -6.62 -3.79
CA TYR A 54 6.95 -6.42 -4.94
C TYR A 54 6.18 -6.39 -6.27
N ARG A 55 5.19 -7.26 -6.46
CA ARG A 55 4.34 -7.24 -7.67
C ARG A 55 3.47 -6.00 -7.80
N LEU A 56 3.15 -5.32 -6.70
CA LEU A 56 2.45 -4.04 -6.74
C LEU A 56 3.41 -2.93 -7.17
N LEU A 57 4.59 -2.87 -6.54
CA LEU A 57 5.61 -1.85 -6.78
C LEU A 57 6.24 -1.96 -8.19
N ASP A 58 6.26 -3.16 -8.75
CA ASP A 58 6.73 -3.47 -10.11
C ASP A 58 5.59 -3.53 -11.13
N ASN A 59 4.37 -3.11 -10.77
CA ASN A 59 3.23 -3.17 -11.67
C ASN A 59 3.25 -1.98 -12.65
N PRO A 60 3.37 -2.20 -13.98
CA PRO A 60 3.38 -1.11 -14.94
C PRO A 60 2.04 -0.37 -15.07
N ALA A 61 0.97 -0.89 -14.46
CA ALA A 61 -0.33 -0.24 -14.40
C ALA A 61 -0.58 0.47 -13.04
N VAL A 62 0.48 0.70 -12.25
CA VAL A 62 0.47 1.51 -11.03
C VAL A 62 1.50 2.61 -11.21
N GLU A 63 1.05 3.85 -11.41
CA GLU A 63 1.96 5.00 -11.50
C GLU A 63 2.19 5.58 -10.11
N TRP A 64 3.46 5.70 -9.70
CA TRP A 64 3.81 6.23 -8.37
C TRP A 64 3.33 7.66 -8.14
N ARG A 65 3.10 8.43 -9.21
CA ARG A 65 2.52 9.78 -9.14
C ARG A 65 1.07 9.73 -8.69
N GLU A 66 0.27 8.80 -9.20
CA GLU A 66 -1.12 8.61 -8.77
C GLU A 66 -1.19 8.30 -7.27
N ILE A 67 -0.21 7.55 -6.74
CA ILE A 67 -0.09 7.28 -5.30
C ILE A 67 0.18 8.57 -4.50
N LEU A 68 0.97 9.50 -5.04
CA LEU A 68 1.33 10.75 -4.37
C LEU A 68 0.27 11.86 -4.51
N ASP A 69 -0.68 11.72 -5.42
CA ASP A 69 -1.72 12.74 -5.66
C ASP A 69 -2.54 13.00 -4.39
N VAL A 70 -2.73 12.00 -3.51
CA VAL A 70 -3.42 12.18 -2.22
C VAL A 70 -2.64 13.06 -1.22
N HIS A 71 -1.37 13.38 -1.50
CA HIS A 71 -0.51 14.21 -0.66
C HIS A 71 -0.02 15.48 -1.37
N THR A 72 -0.46 15.74 -2.59
CA THR A 72 0.00 16.88 -3.39
C THR A 72 -1.15 17.89 -3.53
N PRO A 73 -0.94 19.20 -3.29
CA PRO A 73 -1.96 20.24 -3.47
C PRO A 73 -2.41 20.41 -4.93
#